data_AF-A0A2G6L0J9-F1
#
_entry.id   AF-A0A2G6L0J9-F1
#
_cell.length_a   1.000
_cell.length_b   1.000
_cell.length_c   1.000
_cell.angle_alpha   90.00
_cell.angle_beta   90.00
_cell.angle_gamma   90.00
#
_symmetry.space_group_name_H-M   'P 1'
#
loop_
_entity.id
_entity.type
_entity.pdbx_description
1 polymer ?
#
loop_
_entity_poly.entity_id
_entity_poly.type
_entity_poly.pdbx_seq_one_letter_code
_entity_poly.pdbx_strand_id
1 'polypeptide(L)'
;MGILSGFGLLVLGSVTIAVIYTLFEKHQERRLIQKGLIAPYQGYNEMHFKQLKDDGYKSIAIQRIRRGDSSGKIALKDAIKLYEQL
;
A
#
# COMPACT_ATOMS: atom_id res chain seq x y z
N MET A 1 17.33 -14.66 31.68
CA MET A 1 17.38 -13.34 30.99
C MET A 1 17.70 -13.40 29.48
N GLY A 2 17.76 -14.58 28.82
CA GLY A 2 18.05 -14.67 27.36
C GLY A 2 16.83 -14.49 26.45
N ILE A 3 15.62 -14.78 26.95
CA ILE A 3 14.39 -14.81 26.14
C ILE A 3 13.96 -13.38 25.77
N LEU A 4 14.08 -12.42 26.69
CA LEU A 4 13.71 -11.02 26.45
C LEU A 4 14.56 -10.36 25.34
N SER A 5 15.83 -10.75 25.24
CA SER A 5 16.76 -10.24 24.21
C SER A 5 16.47 -10.83 22.83
N GLY A 6 16.13 -12.13 22.75
CA GLY A 6 15.73 -12.78 21.50
C GLY A 6 14.42 -12.23 20.92
N PHE A 7 13.44 -11.93 21.77
CA PHE A 7 12.20 -11.28 21.33
C PHE A 7 12.44 -9.85 20.83
N GLY A 8 13.35 -9.09 21.45
CA GLY A 8 13.71 -7.74 21.00
C GLY A 8 14.28 -7.73 19.57
N LEU A 9 15.16 -8.70 19.25
CA LEU A 9 15.73 -8.88 17.91
C LEU A 9 14.69 -9.24 16.85
N LEU A 10 13.72 -10.11 17.19
CA LEU A 10 12.64 -10.47 16.27
C LEU A 10 11.71 -9.30 15.97
N VAL A 11 11.38 -8.50 16.99
CA VAL A 11 10.56 -7.29 16.82
C VAL A 11 11.27 -6.28 15.93
N LEU A 12 12.55 -5.98 16.20
CA LEU A 12 13.36 -5.09 15.37
C LEU A 12 13.47 -5.57 13.92
N GLY A 13 13.70 -6.87 13.70
CA GLY A 13 13.72 -7.47 12.37
C GLY A 13 12.41 -7.25 11.61
N SER A 14 11.27 -7.56 12.24
CA SER A 14 9.95 -7.40 11.62
C SER A 14 9.62 -5.95 11.26
N VAL A 15 9.94 -4.99 12.14
CA VAL A 15 9.73 -3.56 11.89
C VAL A 15 10.59 -3.09 10.72
N THR A 16 11.85 -3.52 10.66
CA THR A 16 12.78 -3.13 9.59
C THR A 16 12.30 -3.66 8.23
N ILE A 17 11.85 -4.91 8.17
CA ILE A 17 11.30 -5.52 6.95
C ILE A 17 10.04 -4.76 6.50
N ALA A 18 9.15 -4.41 7.42
CA ALA A 18 7.93 -3.66 7.10
C ALA A 18 8.24 -2.26 6.52
N VAL A 19 9.25 -1.57 7.08
CA VAL A 19 9.68 -0.26 6.58
C VAL A 19 10.30 -0.38 5.19
N ILE A 20 11.19 -1.35 4.98
CA ILE A 20 11.82 -1.61 3.67
C ILE A 20 10.76 -1.90 2.61
N TYR A 21 9.80 -2.77 2.93
CA TYR A 21 8.71 -3.13 2.02
C TYR A 21 7.88 -1.90 1.64
N THR A 22 7.54 -1.05 2.62
CA THR A 22 6.79 0.20 2.39
C THR A 22 7.55 1.16 1.46
N LEU A 23 8.86 1.31 1.65
CA LEU A 23 9.71 2.17 0.80
C LEU A 23 9.82 1.61 -0.61
N PHE A 24 9.98 0.29 -0.74
CA PHE A 24 10.08 -0.39 -2.01
C PHE A 24 8.79 -0.27 -2.83
N GLU A 25 7.62 -0.47 -2.23
CA GLU A 25 6.32 -0.25 -2.88
C GLU A 25 6.18 1.19 -3.40
N LYS A 26 6.59 2.19 -2.62
CA LYS A 26 6.54 3.59 -3.03
C LYS A 26 7.47 3.88 -4.21
N HIS A 27 8.64 3.23 -4.25
CA HIS A 27 9.57 3.37 -5.37
C HIS A 27 9.03 2.69 -6.63
N GLN A 28 8.44 1.49 -6.50
CA GLN A 28 7.78 0.81 -7.61
C GLN A 28 6.63 1.63 -8.18
N GLU A 29 5.75 2.15 -7.34
CA GLU A 29 4.64 3.01 -7.78
C GLU A 29 5.17 4.19 -8.60
N ARG A 30 6.23 4.87 -8.12
CA ARG A 30 6.85 5.99 -8.84
C ARG A 30 7.40 5.58 -10.21
N ARG A 31 8.05 4.40 -10.30
CA ARG A 31 8.55 3.88 -11.59
C ARG A 31 7.42 3.55 -12.55
N LEU A 32 6.32 2.97 -12.08
CA LEU A 32 5.16 2.65 -12.91
C LEU A 32 4.50 3.92 -13.46
N ILE A 33 4.41 4.98 -12.64
CA ILE A 33 3.93 6.30 -13.08
C ILE A 33 4.88 6.90 -14.14
N GLN A 34 6.19 6.87 -13.90
CA GLN A 34 7.18 7.40 -14.85
C GLN A 34 7.16 6.67 -16.20
N LYS A 35 6.85 5.38 -16.19
CA LYS A 35 6.68 4.56 -17.41
C LYS A 35 5.32 4.76 -18.08
N GLY A 36 4.41 5.53 -17.49
CA GLY A 36 3.05 5.73 -18.00
C GLY A 36 2.15 4.51 -17.86
N LEU A 37 2.54 3.50 -17.08
CA LEU A 37 1.77 2.27 -16.88
C LEU A 37 0.59 2.47 -15.92
N ILE A 38 0.70 3.42 -15.00
CA ILE A 38 -0.38 3.80 -14.09
C ILE A 38 -0.45 5.33 -13.99
N ALA A 39 -1.66 5.88 -13.91
CA ALA A 39 -1.84 7.32 -13.68
C ALA A 39 -1.31 7.73 -12.29
N PRO A 40 -0.82 8.97 -12.12
CA PRO A 40 -0.51 9.51 -10.79
C PRO A 40 -1.78 9.55 -9.92
N TYR A 41 -1.60 9.43 -8.61
CA TYR A 41 -2.74 9.54 -7.67
C TYR A 41 -3.30 10.97 -7.70
N GLN A 42 -4.55 11.11 -8.12
CA GLN A 42 -5.27 12.38 -8.23
C GLN A 42 -6.40 12.53 -7.20
N GLY A 43 -6.47 11.63 -6.22
CA GLY A 43 -7.58 11.55 -5.26
C GLY A 43 -8.37 10.24 -5.40
N TYR A 44 -9.50 10.15 -4.69
CA TYR A 44 -10.36 8.97 -4.77
C TYR A 44 -11.12 8.98 -6.09
N ASN A 45 -10.74 8.10 -7.02
CA ASN A 45 -11.43 7.91 -8.30
C ASN A 45 -11.66 6.42 -8.53
N GLU A 46 -12.93 6.04 -8.51
CA GLU A 46 -13.40 4.66 -8.65
C GLU A 46 -12.94 4.00 -9.96
N MET A 47 -13.00 4.74 -11.08
CA MET A 47 -12.54 4.23 -12.38
C MET A 47 -11.03 3.92 -12.38
N HIS A 48 -10.21 4.77 -11.76
CA HIS A 48 -8.78 4.52 -11.66
C HIS A 48 -8.46 3.30 -10.77
N PHE A 49 -9.24 3.08 -9.71
CA PHE A 49 -9.05 1.90 -8.86
C PHE A 49 -9.48 0.62 -9.57
N LYS A 50 -10.54 0.67 -10.37
CA LYS A 50 -10.97 -0.44 -11.21
C LYS A 50 -9.93 -0.79 -12.28
N GLN A 51 -9.38 0.21 -12.96
CA GLN A 51 -8.26 -0.01 -13.90
C GLN A 51 -7.06 -0.66 -13.22
N LEU A 52 -6.64 -0.16 -12.05
CA LEU A 52 -5.54 -0.77 -11.29
C LEU A 52 -5.86 -2.20 -10.85
N LYS A 53 -7.14 -2.56 -10.64
CA LYS A 53 -7.57 -3.92 -10.34
C LYS A 53 -7.44 -4.82 -11.56
N ASP A 54 -7.93 -4.37 -12.70
CA ASP A 54 -7.88 -5.11 -13.98
C ASP A 54 -6.43 -5.32 -14.46
N ASP A 55 -5.57 -4.32 -14.24
CA ASP A 55 -4.14 -4.37 -14.57
C ASP A 55 -3.30 -5.20 -13.58
N GLY A 56 -3.90 -5.71 -12.50
CA GLY A 56 -3.24 -6.55 -11.50
C GLY A 56 -2.43 -5.80 -10.43
N TYR A 57 -2.54 -4.47 -10.35
CA TYR A 57 -1.84 -3.62 -9.37
C TYR A 57 -2.58 -3.53 -8.01
N LYS A 58 -2.93 -4.68 -7.43
CA LYS A 58 -3.71 -4.78 -6.17
C LYS A 58 -3.13 -3.98 -5.00
N SER A 59 -1.83 -4.09 -4.72
CA SER A 59 -1.22 -3.42 -3.57
C SER A 59 -1.26 -1.89 -3.71
N ILE A 60 -1.05 -1.38 -4.93
CA ILE A 60 -1.08 0.04 -5.25
C ILE A 60 -2.51 0.58 -5.16
N ALA A 61 -3.50 -0.17 -5.68
CA ALA A 61 -4.91 0.19 -5.58
C ALA A 61 -5.35 0.33 -4.10
N ILE A 62 -5.07 -0.70 -3.28
CA ILE A 62 -5.40 -0.68 -1.84
C ILE A 62 -4.66 0.44 -1.12
N GLN A 63 -3.37 0.68 -1.43
CA GLN A 63 -2.59 1.75 -0.82
C GLN A 63 -3.15 3.15 -1.17
N ARG A 64 -3.63 3.34 -2.40
CA ARG A 64 -4.26 4.59 -2.83
C ARG A 64 -5.65 4.78 -2.22
N ILE A 65 -6.48 3.74 -2.16
CA ILE A 65 -7.76 3.75 -1.45
C ILE A 65 -7.54 4.10 0.03
N ARG A 66 -6.51 3.51 0.65
CA ARG A 66 -6.14 3.80 2.05
C ARG A 66 -5.67 5.25 2.26
N ARG A 67 -5.08 5.86 1.23
CA ARG A 67 -4.74 7.30 1.16
C ARG A 67 -5.94 8.17 0.76
N GLY A 68 -7.14 7.59 0.74
CA GLY A 68 -8.39 8.19 0.28
C GLY A 68 -8.61 9.64 0.71
N ASP A 69 -9.28 10.33 -0.19
CA ASP A 69 -9.39 11.79 -0.32
C ASP A 69 -9.76 12.51 0.99
N SER A 70 -8.89 13.43 1.40
CA SER A 70 -9.09 14.54 2.34
C SER A 70 -9.69 14.27 3.74
N SER A 71 -10.14 13.05 4.05
CA SER A 71 -10.96 12.72 5.23
C SER A 71 -10.26 11.81 6.25
N GLY A 72 -9.03 11.39 5.96
CA GLY A 72 -8.18 10.66 6.89
C GLY A 72 -7.79 9.26 6.39
N LYS A 73 -6.80 8.66 7.06
CA LYS A 73 -6.34 7.31 6.72
C LYS A 73 -7.44 6.30 6.97
N ILE A 74 -7.97 5.69 5.92
CA ILE A 74 -8.93 4.59 6.01
C ILE A 74 -8.21 3.36 6.59
N ALA A 75 -8.90 2.53 7.37
CA ALA A 75 -8.33 1.29 7.89
C ALA A 75 -8.04 0.31 6.73
N LEU A 76 -6.98 -0.51 6.87
CA LEU A 76 -6.57 -1.47 5.83
C LEU A 76 -7.71 -2.45 5.46
N LYS A 77 -8.47 -2.90 6.47
CA LYS A 77 -9.59 -3.82 6.27
C LYS A 77 -10.68 -3.22 5.38
N ASP A 78 -10.99 -1.94 5.58
CA ASP A 78 -12.03 -1.27 4.81
C ASP A 78 -11.53 -0.91 3.41
N ALA A 79 -10.25 -0.56 3.25
CA ALA A 79 -9.64 -0.38 1.94
C ALA A 79 -9.63 -1.68 1.11
N ILE A 80 -9.41 -2.84 1.74
CA ILE A 80 -9.51 -4.15 1.07
C ILE A 80 -10.95 -4.43 0.66
N LYS A 81 -11.93 -4.18 1.54
CA LYS A 81 -13.35 -4.36 1.22
C LYS A 81 -13.77 -3.50 0.02
N LEU A 82 -13.39 -2.22 0.01
CA LEU A 82 -13.65 -1.34 -1.11
C LEU A 82 -13.00 -1.86 -2.40
N TYR A 83 -11.76 -2.35 -2.33
CA TYR A 83 -11.07 -2.96 -3.47
C TYR A 83 -11.77 -4.24 -3.98
N GLU A 84 -12.30 -5.07 -3.09
CA GLU A 84 -13.03 -6.29 -3.46
C GLU A 84 -14.39 -5.98 -4.09
N GLN A 85 -15.04 -4.90 -3.65
CA GLN A 85 -16.34 -4.43 -4.14
C GLN A 85 -16.30 -3.73 -5.51
N LEU A 86 -15.12 -3.25 -5.95
CA LEU A 86 -14.89 -2.60 -7.25
C LEU A 86 -14.93 -3.57 -8.44
#